data_AF-A0A7C6CFJ8-F1
#
_entry.id   AF-A0A7C6CFJ8-F1
#
_cell.length_a   1.000
_cell.length_b   1.000
_cell.length_c   1.000
_cell.angle_alpha   90.00
_cell.angle_beta   90.00
_cell.angle_gamma   90.00
#
_symmetry.space_group_name_H-M   'P 1'
#
loop_
_entity.id
_entity.type
_entity.pdbx_description
1 polymer ?
#
loop_
_entity_poly.entity_id
_entity_poly.type
_entity_poly.pdbx_seq_one_letter_code
_entity_poly.pdbx_strand_id
1 'polypeptide(L)'
;MKNSKLTSYYLKMVLFVLLLGAFSALILIGVDLLTKKRIASNNKIELYETIFNHNNVSYQPEEIITLFETNSVIKVEEFYYYQEAFLDFFTIYKDHELTYFINNQNNNVTVYYQDNFNFGPGGKEQELLDVILVMDENLTTIKYLNVVHDGNNDYWGKRDLLIPEILNTITTFDFDNNLDNVTGVTHTKTSLILSLESKGKLLNKVGRKAFKKITLADINFLNENTLKEVLTNNELNLNKYLIKAYRHLESNNLSFQFRGKGMWGEISGILTLKADLMTIVNLTILEQEETPGLGALIVEREFLDQFTGKTFNPNIIINENNGPSAVDGLTGATNTSGSLQIILNEVQTLFYENYYGKKPDNLRDAYQKILAAHEIEYDEEGDDDYLITLINSHFISAEKNGLKLYTNIATNNLSFLFSPVITFGQFGDDKEEIIVVVSLEDDFKTILDLSVIFTDNTAHWGKTKFLTTENLAHAKGFEFPNLSFNKDKNENDTSKVDNISDATTPHTLPEFEEKLNEAYRNYFNTFGGNN
;
A
#
# COMPACT_ATOMS: atom_id res chain seq x y z
N MET A 1 48.22 8.43 -63.10
CA MET A 1 48.29 7.08 -62.48
C MET A 1 48.72 7.05 -61.01
N LYS A 2 49.68 7.87 -60.52
CA LYS A 2 50.23 7.69 -59.15
C LYS A 2 49.17 7.85 -58.03
N ASN A 3 48.28 8.84 -58.11
CA ASN A 3 47.31 9.14 -57.04
C ASN A 3 46.25 8.06 -56.83
N SER A 4 45.71 7.41 -57.88
CA SER A 4 44.61 6.45 -57.69
C SER A 4 45.02 5.19 -56.95
N LYS A 5 46.29 4.77 -57.03
CA LYS A 5 46.84 3.70 -56.17
C LYS A 5 46.85 4.10 -54.69
N LEU A 6 47.13 5.38 -54.39
CA LEU A 6 47.14 5.91 -53.02
C LEU A 6 45.70 5.99 -52.47
N THR A 7 44.76 6.53 -53.23
CA THR A 7 43.33 6.55 -52.86
C THR A 7 42.77 5.14 -52.64
N SER A 8 43.15 4.17 -53.49
CA SER A 8 42.76 2.77 -53.32
C SER A 8 43.34 2.14 -52.04
N TYR A 9 44.55 2.52 -51.63
CA TYR A 9 45.15 2.05 -50.38
C TYR A 9 44.39 2.58 -49.16
N TYR A 10 44.12 3.90 -49.10
CA TYR A 10 43.32 4.48 -48.03
C TYR A 10 41.90 3.92 -47.97
N LEU A 11 41.24 3.73 -49.12
CA LEU A 11 39.90 3.14 -49.16
C LEU A 11 39.88 1.68 -48.63
N LYS A 12 40.91 0.89 -48.95
CA LYS A 12 41.07 -0.47 -48.39
C LYS A 12 41.35 -0.44 -46.89
N MET A 13 42.14 0.51 -46.39
CA MET A 13 42.41 0.67 -44.96
C MET A 13 41.15 1.08 -44.19
N VAL A 14 40.36 2.02 -44.71
CA VAL A 14 39.06 2.41 -44.12
C VAL A 14 38.09 1.23 -44.14
N LEU A 15 37.98 0.50 -45.25
CA LEU A 15 37.15 -0.70 -45.33
C LEU A 15 37.58 -1.79 -44.33
N PHE A 16 38.89 -2.00 -44.15
CA PHE A 16 39.42 -2.93 -43.15
C PHE A 16 39.07 -2.51 -41.72
N VAL A 17 39.20 -1.23 -41.37
CA VAL A 17 38.82 -0.72 -40.04
C VAL A 17 37.32 -0.85 -39.80
N LEU A 18 36.49 -0.57 -40.81
CA LEU A 18 35.02 -0.76 -40.71
C LEU A 18 34.64 -2.24 -40.53
N LEU A 19 35.28 -3.15 -41.27
CA LEU A 19 35.07 -4.60 -41.13
C LEU A 19 35.54 -5.11 -39.76
N LEU A 20 36.69 -4.62 -39.25
CA LEU A 20 37.20 -4.98 -37.92
C LEU A 20 36.31 -4.45 -36.79
N GLY A 21 35.74 -3.25 -36.96
CA GLY A 21 34.73 -2.69 -36.05
C GLY A 21 33.44 -3.52 -36.03
N ALA A 22 32.90 -3.85 -37.21
CA ALA A 22 31.71 -4.68 -37.34
C ALA A 22 31.92 -6.11 -36.78
N PHE A 23 33.09 -6.70 -37.01
CA PHE A 23 33.44 -8.02 -36.47
C PHE A 23 33.59 -8.01 -34.94
N SER A 24 34.25 -6.98 -34.38
CA SER A 24 34.34 -6.78 -32.93
C SER A 24 32.95 -6.59 -32.29
N ALA A 25 32.06 -5.82 -32.93
CA ALA A 25 30.70 -5.62 -32.47
C ALA A 25 29.87 -6.93 -32.51
N LEU A 26 30.01 -7.74 -33.57
CA LEU A 26 29.38 -9.05 -33.67
C LEU A 26 29.86 -10.02 -32.58
N ILE A 27 31.15 -10.00 -32.22
CA ILE A 27 31.68 -10.79 -31.10
C ILE A 27 31.09 -10.31 -29.77
N LEU A 28 31.05 -9.00 -29.51
CA LEU A 28 30.47 -8.44 -28.29
C LEU A 28 28.98 -8.80 -28.12
N ILE A 29 28.19 -8.68 -29.19
CA ILE A 29 26.78 -9.09 -29.22
C ILE A 29 26.65 -10.61 -29.01
N GLY A 30 27.52 -11.42 -29.63
CA GLY A 30 27.53 -12.87 -29.44
C GLY A 30 27.86 -13.30 -28.01
N VAL A 31 28.80 -12.62 -27.35
CA VAL A 31 29.13 -12.85 -25.94
C VAL A 31 27.96 -12.43 -25.03
N ASP A 32 27.39 -11.24 -25.23
CA ASP A 32 26.24 -10.72 -24.47
C ASP A 32 25.01 -11.66 -24.54
N LEU A 33 24.69 -12.19 -25.73
CA LEU A 33 23.61 -13.16 -25.91
C LEU A 33 23.87 -14.50 -25.21
N LEU A 34 25.13 -14.92 -25.07
CA LEU A 34 25.52 -16.16 -24.39
C LEU A 34 25.63 -15.99 -22.87
N THR A 35 26.07 -14.82 -22.37
CA THR A 35 26.18 -14.56 -20.93
C THR A 35 24.82 -14.32 -20.30
N LYS A 36 23.92 -13.56 -20.94
CA LYS A 36 22.58 -13.23 -20.41
C LYS A 36 21.78 -14.44 -19.93
N LYS A 37 21.81 -15.56 -20.69
CA LYS A 37 21.12 -16.80 -20.28
C LYS A 37 21.78 -17.52 -19.09
N ARG A 38 23.09 -17.39 -18.90
CA ARG A 38 23.80 -17.99 -17.76
C ARG A 38 23.60 -17.15 -16.51
N ILE A 39 23.71 -15.81 -16.62
CA ILE A 39 23.42 -14.86 -15.53
C ILE A 39 22.00 -15.09 -14.99
N ALA A 40 20.98 -15.07 -15.86
CA ALA A 40 19.59 -15.33 -15.45
C ALA A 40 19.33 -16.73 -14.85
N SER A 41 20.25 -17.69 -15.05
CA SER A 41 20.20 -18.99 -14.37
C SER A 41 20.91 -18.96 -13.02
N ASN A 42 22.01 -18.22 -12.89
CA ASN A 42 22.77 -18.07 -11.65
C ASN A 42 21.96 -17.31 -10.59
N ASN A 43 21.37 -16.16 -10.92
CA ASN A 43 20.57 -15.37 -9.98
C ASN A 43 19.34 -16.15 -9.44
N LYS A 44 18.82 -17.12 -10.21
CA LYS A 44 17.79 -18.06 -9.71
C LYS A 44 18.34 -19.05 -8.70
N ILE A 45 19.51 -19.62 -8.95
CA ILE A 45 20.17 -20.56 -8.05
C ILE A 45 20.45 -19.86 -6.72
N GLU A 46 21.09 -18.69 -6.74
CA GLU A 46 21.41 -17.89 -5.55
C GLU A 46 20.18 -17.55 -4.69
N LEU A 47 19.06 -17.16 -5.33
CA LEU A 47 17.75 -17.00 -4.70
C LEU A 47 17.25 -18.29 -4.02
N TYR A 48 17.33 -19.42 -4.72
CA TYR A 48 16.87 -20.72 -4.24
C TYR A 48 17.74 -21.25 -3.09
N GLU A 49 19.07 -21.13 -3.20
CA GLU A 49 20.04 -21.51 -2.18
C GLU A 49 19.81 -20.69 -0.91
N THR A 50 19.61 -19.37 -1.04
CA THR A 50 19.32 -18.49 0.11
C THR A 50 18.02 -18.88 0.81
N ILE A 51 16.93 -19.15 0.07
CA ILE A 51 15.64 -19.58 0.64
C ILE A 51 15.77 -20.93 1.35
N PHE A 52 16.50 -21.90 0.78
CA PHE A 52 16.72 -23.20 1.41
C PHE A 52 17.57 -23.06 2.69
N ASN A 53 18.66 -22.29 2.63
CA ASN A 53 19.51 -22.01 3.80
C ASN A 53 18.75 -21.28 4.92
N HIS A 54 17.91 -20.29 4.57
CA HIS A 54 17.04 -19.59 5.52
C HIS A 54 16.05 -20.53 6.25
N ASN A 55 15.68 -21.66 5.64
CA ASN A 55 14.76 -22.63 6.20
C ASN A 55 15.46 -23.93 6.67
N ASN A 56 16.79 -23.96 6.71
CA ASN A 56 17.62 -25.13 7.05
C ASN A 56 17.36 -26.39 6.20
N VAL A 57 16.90 -26.20 4.95
CA VAL A 57 16.64 -27.28 3.98
C VAL A 57 17.95 -27.80 3.42
N SER A 58 18.20 -29.11 3.52
CA SER A 58 19.36 -29.76 2.90
C SER A 58 19.06 -30.18 1.45
N TYR A 59 20.01 -29.95 0.54
CA TYR A 59 19.88 -30.20 -0.90
C TYR A 59 21.21 -30.64 -1.52
N GLN A 60 21.17 -31.26 -2.70
CA GLN A 60 22.34 -31.35 -3.57
C GLN A 60 22.30 -30.17 -4.58
N PRO A 61 23.43 -29.49 -4.86
CA PRO A 61 23.43 -28.30 -5.73
C PRO A 61 22.84 -28.54 -7.13
N GLU A 62 23.03 -29.74 -7.70
CA GLU A 62 22.49 -30.13 -8.99
C GLU A 62 20.96 -30.36 -9.00
N GLU A 63 20.32 -30.53 -7.83
CA GLU A 63 18.88 -30.82 -7.71
C GLU A 63 18.03 -29.59 -7.36
N ILE A 64 18.64 -28.48 -6.94
CA ILE A 64 17.91 -27.36 -6.32
C ILE A 64 16.83 -26.73 -7.21
N ILE A 65 17.09 -26.60 -8.52
CA ILE A 65 16.11 -26.09 -9.48
C ILE A 65 14.91 -27.04 -9.58
N THR A 66 15.16 -28.35 -9.62
CA THR A 66 14.12 -29.38 -9.67
C THR A 66 13.27 -29.37 -8.39
N LEU A 67 13.89 -29.23 -7.22
CA LEU A 67 13.18 -29.17 -5.92
C LEU A 67 12.26 -27.94 -5.78
N PHE A 68 12.60 -26.84 -6.44
CA PHE A 68 11.71 -25.67 -6.58
C PHE A 68 10.62 -25.90 -7.63
N GLU A 69 10.95 -26.42 -8.81
CA GLU A 69 9.97 -26.65 -9.89
C GLU A 69 8.92 -27.72 -9.53
N THR A 70 9.25 -28.71 -8.70
CA THR A 70 8.29 -29.68 -8.15
C THR A 70 7.37 -29.12 -7.06
N ASN A 71 7.64 -27.92 -6.54
CA ASN A 71 6.97 -27.30 -5.38
C ASN A 71 6.87 -28.24 -4.16
N SER A 72 7.84 -29.14 -3.97
CA SER A 72 7.75 -30.24 -2.98
C SER A 72 8.27 -29.88 -1.58
N VAL A 73 8.92 -28.72 -1.43
CA VAL A 73 9.47 -28.21 -0.16
C VAL A 73 9.13 -26.73 0.03
N ILE A 74 9.30 -25.94 -1.03
CA ILE A 74 8.84 -24.56 -1.14
C ILE A 74 7.67 -24.51 -2.13
N LYS A 75 6.59 -23.83 -1.76
CA LYS A 75 5.50 -23.43 -2.66
C LYS A 75 5.69 -21.97 -3.05
N VAL A 76 5.64 -21.67 -4.35
CA VAL A 76 5.62 -20.27 -4.83
C VAL A 76 4.20 -19.70 -4.73
N GLU A 77 4.07 -18.50 -4.18
CA GLU A 77 2.82 -17.74 -4.08
C GLU A 77 3.02 -16.39 -4.79
N GLU A 78 2.07 -16.00 -5.64
CA GLU A 78 2.19 -14.86 -6.56
C GLU A 78 1.15 -13.78 -6.26
N PHE A 79 1.62 -12.55 -6.03
CA PHE A 79 0.83 -11.40 -5.62
C PHE A 79 0.97 -10.28 -6.65
N TYR A 80 -0.10 -9.50 -6.84
CA TYR A 80 -0.12 -8.32 -7.69
C TYR A 80 -0.30 -7.08 -6.83
N TYR A 81 0.81 -6.48 -6.40
CA TYR A 81 0.75 -5.26 -5.60
C TYR A 81 0.44 -4.04 -6.47
N TYR A 82 -0.36 -3.13 -5.92
CA TYR A 82 -0.62 -1.81 -6.46
C TYR A 82 0.09 -0.78 -5.58
N GLN A 83 1.02 -0.01 -6.14
CA GLN A 83 1.84 0.91 -5.37
C GLN A 83 1.03 2.13 -4.90
N GLU A 84 0.69 2.19 -3.61
CA GLU A 84 -0.13 3.26 -3.03
C GLU A 84 0.53 4.64 -3.00
N ALA A 85 1.87 4.70 -3.11
CA ALA A 85 2.66 5.93 -3.16
C ALA A 85 2.35 6.86 -4.37
N PHE A 86 1.37 6.53 -5.22
CA PHE A 86 0.79 7.46 -6.21
C PHE A 86 -0.44 8.23 -5.70
N LEU A 87 -1.19 7.68 -4.74
CA LEU A 87 -2.27 8.38 -4.03
C LEU A 87 -1.67 9.42 -3.09
N ASP A 88 -0.61 9.04 -2.40
CA ASP A 88 0.13 9.90 -1.51
C ASP A 88 1.00 10.91 -2.27
N PHE A 89 0.57 11.53 -3.41
CA PHE A 89 1.46 12.23 -4.39
C PHE A 89 1.11 13.67 -4.96
N PHE A 90 0.23 14.56 -4.43
CA PHE A 90 -0.01 15.95 -4.96
C PHE A 90 -0.22 17.20 -4.01
N THR A 91 -0.98 17.18 -2.88
CA THR A 91 -1.42 18.34 -2.04
C THR A 91 -0.32 19.26 -1.52
N ILE A 92 0.92 18.78 -1.45
CA ILE A 92 2.07 19.60 -1.08
C ILE A 92 2.30 20.73 -2.12
N TYR A 93 1.80 20.58 -3.36
CA TYR A 93 1.89 21.58 -4.42
C TYR A 93 0.55 22.24 -4.75
N LYS A 94 -0.03 22.92 -3.75
CA LYS A 94 -1.20 23.79 -3.91
C LYS A 94 -0.86 25.16 -4.54
N ASP A 95 0.42 25.49 -4.67
CA ASP A 95 0.92 26.74 -5.28
C ASP A 95 1.78 26.47 -6.54
N HIS A 96 1.54 27.28 -7.57
CA HIS A 96 2.30 27.47 -8.83
C HIS A 96 1.94 26.64 -10.08
N GLU A 97 2.52 27.06 -11.22
CA GLU A 97 2.00 26.86 -12.58
C GLU A 97 2.35 25.49 -13.20
N LEU A 98 1.33 24.74 -13.65
CA LEU A 98 1.41 23.47 -14.39
C LEU A 98 2.48 22.48 -13.89
N THR A 99 2.11 21.67 -12.89
CA THR A 99 2.91 20.51 -12.50
C THR A 99 2.77 19.40 -13.55
N TYR A 100 3.86 18.79 -13.99
CA TYR A 100 3.85 17.70 -14.98
C TYR A 100 4.89 16.62 -14.65
N PHE A 101 4.64 15.42 -15.16
CA PHE A 101 5.36 14.20 -14.80
C PHE A 101 5.64 13.39 -16.07
N ILE A 102 6.84 12.84 -16.19
CA ILE A 102 7.24 12.00 -17.32
C ILE A 102 7.30 10.56 -16.82
N ASN A 103 6.44 9.69 -17.35
CA ASN A 103 6.43 8.27 -17.03
C ASN A 103 7.76 7.61 -17.46
N ASN A 104 8.45 6.95 -16.52
CA ASN A 104 9.80 6.41 -16.75
C ASN A 104 9.87 5.19 -17.69
N GLN A 105 8.75 4.55 -18.02
CA GLN A 105 8.69 3.36 -18.87
C GLN A 105 8.26 3.66 -20.30
N ASN A 106 7.34 4.61 -20.49
CA ASN A 106 6.74 4.93 -21.79
C ASN A 106 6.88 6.40 -22.23
N ASN A 107 7.57 7.23 -21.43
CA ASN A 107 7.79 8.67 -21.65
C ASN A 107 6.51 9.53 -21.77
N ASN A 108 5.30 8.99 -21.56
CA ASN A 108 4.06 9.77 -21.57
C ASN A 108 4.14 10.90 -20.54
N VAL A 109 3.53 12.03 -20.86
CA VAL A 109 3.56 13.24 -20.03
C VAL A 109 2.19 13.49 -19.43
N THR A 110 2.09 13.24 -18.12
CA THR A 110 0.93 13.64 -17.31
C THR A 110 1.10 15.10 -16.91
N VAL A 111 0.04 15.89 -17.01
CA VAL A 111 0.00 17.30 -16.62
C VAL A 111 -1.19 17.50 -15.69
N TYR A 112 -0.95 18.15 -14.57
CA TYR A 112 -1.95 18.52 -13.57
C TYR A 112 -2.02 20.04 -13.45
N TYR A 113 -3.24 20.58 -13.45
CA TYR A 113 -3.48 22.01 -13.28
C TYR A 113 -4.94 22.26 -12.89
N GLN A 114 -5.22 23.46 -12.35
CA GLN A 114 -6.59 23.94 -12.14
C GLN A 114 -7.03 24.95 -13.22
N ASP A 115 -8.32 24.97 -13.53
CA ASP A 115 -8.91 25.93 -14.47
C ASP A 115 -10.39 26.22 -14.16
N ASN A 116 -10.92 27.33 -14.68
CA ASN A 116 -12.28 27.79 -14.37
C ASN A 116 -13.32 27.25 -15.36
N PHE A 117 -14.21 26.38 -14.88
CA PHE A 117 -15.31 25.82 -15.65
C PHE A 117 -16.61 26.58 -15.39
N ASN A 118 -17.32 26.91 -16.48
CA ASN A 118 -18.58 27.62 -16.44
C ASN A 118 -19.77 26.67 -16.63
N PHE A 119 -20.78 26.84 -15.80
CA PHE A 119 -21.96 25.98 -15.68
C PHE A 119 -23.27 26.78 -15.66
N GLY A 120 -24.38 26.05 -15.75
CA GLY A 120 -25.74 26.59 -15.70
C GLY A 120 -26.15 27.45 -16.91
N PRO A 121 -27.41 27.95 -16.92
CA PRO A 121 -27.95 28.73 -18.03
C PRO A 121 -27.21 30.07 -18.23
N GLY A 122 -26.51 30.18 -19.36
CA GLY A 122 -25.69 31.36 -19.69
C GLY A 122 -24.27 31.33 -19.12
N GLY A 123 -23.82 30.23 -18.49
CA GLY A 123 -22.45 30.09 -17.99
C GLY A 123 -22.14 31.02 -16.82
N LYS A 124 -23.11 31.24 -15.93
CA LYS A 124 -23.01 32.19 -14.80
C LYS A 124 -22.36 31.59 -13.56
N GLU A 125 -22.54 30.30 -13.37
CA GLU A 125 -21.98 29.57 -12.23
C GLU A 125 -20.55 29.17 -12.63
N GLN A 126 -19.56 29.50 -11.80
CA GLN A 126 -18.15 29.28 -12.11
C GLN A 126 -17.47 28.53 -10.98
N GLU A 127 -16.69 27.52 -11.34
CA GLU A 127 -16.06 26.58 -10.41
C GLU A 127 -14.63 26.30 -10.87
N LEU A 128 -13.69 26.28 -9.92
CA LEU A 128 -12.30 25.96 -10.18
C LEU A 128 -12.13 24.43 -10.08
N LEU A 129 -11.85 23.78 -11.19
CA LEU A 129 -11.75 22.31 -11.28
C LEU A 129 -10.32 21.87 -11.56
N ASP A 130 -9.95 20.72 -11.02
CA ASP A 130 -8.67 20.06 -11.30
C ASP A 130 -8.75 19.30 -12.63
N VAL A 131 -7.76 19.46 -13.50
CA VAL A 131 -7.67 18.77 -14.78
C VAL A 131 -6.43 17.89 -14.81
N ILE A 132 -6.64 16.62 -15.16
CA ILE A 132 -5.58 15.61 -15.33
C ILE A 132 -5.50 15.27 -16.82
N LEU A 133 -4.41 15.67 -17.47
CA LEU A 133 -4.18 15.49 -18.90
C LEU A 133 -2.93 14.61 -19.12
N VAL A 134 -3.10 13.40 -19.65
CA VAL A 134 -1.97 12.56 -20.07
C VAL A 134 -1.83 12.62 -21.58
N MET A 135 -0.62 12.90 -22.07
CA MET A 135 -0.28 12.86 -23.49
C MET A 135 0.78 11.81 -23.78
N ASP A 136 0.92 11.46 -25.06
CA ASP A 136 2.08 10.73 -25.57
C ASP A 136 3.39 11.52 -25.34
N GLU A 137 4.53 10.84 -25.39
CA GLU A 137 5.84 11.46 -25.18
C GLU A 137 6.11 12.68 -26.08
N ASN A 138 5.49 12.77 -27.25
CA ASN A 138 5.65 13.85 -28.23
C ASN A 138 4.68 15.03 -28.03
N LEU A 139 3.77 14.96 -27.05
CA LEU A 139 2.77 15.99 -26.74
C LEU A 139 1.79 16.26 -27.90
N THR A 140 1.52 15.22 -28.71
CA THR A 140 0.69 15.27 -29.91
C THR A 140 -0.69 14.63 -29.72
N THR A 141 -0.74 13.57 -28.93
CA THR A 141 -1.91 12.70 -28.76
C THR A 141 -2.28 12.69 -27.29
N ILE A 142 -3.54 13.02 -26.99
CA ILE A 142 -4.10 12.83 -25.66
C ILE A 142 -4.34 11.33 -25.46
N LYS A 143 -3.86 10.80 -24.33
CA LYS A 143 -3.92 9.39 -23.93
C LYS A 143 -4.90 9.14 -22.81
N TYR A 144 -5.14 10.15 -21.98
CA TYR A 144 -6.14 10.15 -20.92
C TYR A 144 -6.51 11.58 -20.57
N LEU A 145 -7.78 11.82 -20.23
CA LEU A 145 -8.28 13.09 -19.74
C LEU A 145 -9.31 12.88 -18.63
N ASN A 146 -9.16 13.61 -17.54
CA ASN A 146 -10.19 13.76 -16.52
C ASN A 146 -10.31 15.22 -16.06
N VAL A 147 -11.50 15.59 -15.59
CA VAL A 147 -11.78 16.86 -14.90
C VAL A 147 -12.49 16.53 -13.60
N VAL A 148 -11.78 16.68 -12.47
CA VAL A 148 -12.31 16.38 -11.14
C VAL A 148 -13.32 17.45 -10.76
N HIS A 149 -14.47 17.05 -10.24
CA HIS A 149 -15.44 17.94 -9.61
C HIS A 149 -16.01 17.31 -8.32
N ASP A 150 -16.76 18.10 -7.57
CA ASP A 150 -17.47 17.79 -6.31
C ASP A 150 -18.43 16.58 -6.29
N GLY A 151 -18.54 15.80 -7.37
CA GLY A 151 -19.53 14.73 -7.53
C GLY A 151 -20.99 15.18 -7.69
N ASN A 152 -21.29 16.49 -7.66
CA ASN A 152 -22.63 17.01 -7.87
C ASN A 152 -23.01 16.97 -9.36
N ASN A 153 -24.24 16.56 -9.65
CA ASN A 153 -24.79 16.39 -11.00
C ASN A 153 -25.88 17.43 -11.36
N ASP A 154 -26.04 18.50 -10.57
CA ASP A 154 -27.00 19.59 -10.80
C ASP A 154 -26.87 20.31 -12.16
N TYR A 155 -25.70 20.22 -12.81
CA TYR A 155 -25.46 20.81 -14.13
C TYR A 155 -25.16 19.74 -15.19
N TRP A 156 -25.82 19.87 -16.35
CA TRP A 156 -25.55 19.04 -17.55
C TRP A 156 -24.06 19.02 -17.94
N GLY A 157 -23.33 20.11 -17.70
CA GLY A 157 -21.88 20.14 -17.91
C GLY A 157 -21.12 19.09 -17.09
N LYS A 158 -21.45 18.92 -15.81
CA LYS A 158 -20.84 17.89 -14.96
C LYS A 158 -21.29 16.50 -15.40
N ARG A 159 -22.60 16.27 -15.37
CA ARG A 159 -23.24 14.96 -15.59
C ARG A 159 -23.10 14.39 -17.01
N ASP A 160 -23.11 15.24 -18.04
CA ASP A 160 -23.23 14.80 -19.43
C ASP A 160 -21.97 15.08 -20.29
N LEU A 161 -20.97 15.81 -19.77
CA LEU A 161 -19.73 16.16 -20.49
C LEU A 161 -18.44 15.86 -19.73
N LEU A 162 -18.36 16.18 -18.42
CA LEU A 162 -17.14 15.98 -17.64
C LEU A 162 -16.97 14.55 -17.10
N ILE A 163 -17.81 13.61 -17.55
CA ILE A 163 -17.71 12.18 -17.21
C ILE A 163 -16.58 11.47 -18.00
N PRO A 164 -15.92 10.44 -17.42
CA PRO A 164 -14.78 9.77 -18.06
C PRO A 164 -15.08 9.19 -19.45
N GLU A 165 -16.30 8.71 -19.69
CA GLU A 165 -16.74 8.11 -20.95
C GLU A 165 -16.72 9.10 -22.12
N ILE A 166 -16.97 10.38 -21.83
CA ILE A 166 -16.95 11.45 -22.83
C ILE A 166 -15.55 12.06 -22.93
N LEU A 167 -14.93 12.39 -21.79
CA LEU A 167 -13.60 13.02 -21.76
C LEU A 167 -12.53 12.16 -22.45
N ASN A 168 -12.57 10.84 -22.32
CA ASN A 168 -11.57 9.95 -22.93
C ASN A 168 -11.80 9.65 -24.42
N THR A 169 -12.88 10.16 -25.03
CA THR A 169 -12.98 10.22 -26.51
C THR A 169 -12.06 11.28 -27.11
N ILE A 170 -11.67 12.28 -26.31
CA ILE A 170 -10.83 13.41 -26.73
C ILE A 170 -9.37 12.95 -26.82
N THR A 171 -8.98 12.45 -27.99
CA THR A 171 -7.62 11.94 -28.25
C THR A 171 -6.69 12.98 -28.89
N THR A 172 -7.19 14.17 -29.21
CA THR A 172 -6.43 15.28 -29.82
C THR A 172 -6.93 16.63 -29.30
N PHE A 173 -6.16 17.70 -29.54
CA PHE A 173 -6.63 19.08 -29.35
C PHE A 173 -7.49 19.59 -30.53
N ASP A 174 -8.03 18.70 -31.37
CA ASP A 174 -9.02 19.02 -32.40
C ASP A 174 -10.41 18.71 -31.84
N PHE A 175 -11.12 19.75 -31.44
CA PHE A 175 -12.41 19.63 -30.75
C PHE A 175 -13.62 19.77 -31.68
N ASP A 176 -13.40 20.12 -32.96
CA ASP A 176 -14.44 20.47 -33.94
C ASP A 176 -15.27 19.25 -34.40
N ASN A 177 -14.91 18.04 -33.97
CA ASN A 177 -15.59 16.79 -34.36
C ASN A 177 -15.92 15.85 -33.18
N ASN A 178 -15.29 16.02 -32.01
CA ASN A 178 -15.31 15.01 -30.94
C ASN A 178 -16.45 15.18 -29.92
N LEU A 179 -17.03 16.37 -29.80
CA LEU A 179 -17.97 16.73 -28.71
C LEU A 179 -19.35 17.21 -29.18
N ASP A 180 -19.76 16.86 -30.40
CA ASP A 180 -20.99 17.41 -31.01
C ASP A 180 -22.25 16.60 -30.69
N ASN A 181 -22.09 15.36 -30.22
CA ASN A 181 -23.19 14.53 -29.73
C ASN A 181 -23.68 14.96 -28.33
N VAL A 182 -22.93 15.80 -27.62
CA VAL A 182 -23.25 16.26 -26.27
C VAL A 182 -23.93 17.64 -26.35
N THR A 183 -25.24 17.67 -26.09
CA THR A 183 -26.06 18.89 -26.21
C THR A 183 -26.32 19.54 -24.85
N GLY A 184 -26.65 20.85 -24.84
CA GLY A 184 -26.95 21.60 -23.61
C GLY A 184 -25.75 22.06 -22.78
N VAL A 185 -24.55 21.50 -23.02
CA VAL A 185 -23.32 21.73 -22.24
C VAL A 185 -22.45 22.90 -22.71
N THR A 186 -22.99 23.82 -23.51
CA THR A 186 -22.23 24.81 -24.31
C THR A 186 -21.12 25.53 -23.54
N HIS A 187 -21.43 26.10 -22.36
CA HIS A 187 -20.46 26.87 -21.58
C HIS A 187 -19.34 26.00 -20.99
N THR A 188 -19.67 24.78 -20.57
CA THR A 188 -18.70 23.81 -20.04
C THR A 188 -17.82 23.26 -21.16
N LYS A 189 -18.39 22.99 -22.35
CA LYS A 189 -17.63 22.65 -23.58
C LYS A 189 -16.66 23.79 -23.95
N THR A 190 -17.10 25.05 -23.89
CA THR A 190 -16.21 26.21 -24.12
C THR A 190 -15.09 26.29 -23.08
N SER A 191 -15.36 26.11 -21.78
CA SER A 191 -14.31 26.08 -20.75
C SER A 191 -13.30 24.95 -20.98
N LEU A 192 -13.77 23.73 -21.27
CA LEU A 192 -12.91 22.57 -21.51
C LEU A 192 -11.97 22.80 -22.69
N ILE A 193 -12.51 23.27 -23.83
CA ILE A 193 -11.75 23.55 -25.05
C ILE A 193 -10.71 24.65 -24.80
N LEU A 194 -11.11 25.79 -24.23
CA LEU A 194 -10.21 26.90 -23.94
C LEU A 194 -9.09 26.50 -22.97
N SER A 195 -9.42 25.71 -21.95
CA SER A 195 -8.46 25.20 -20.98
C SER A 195 -7.41 24.32 -21.67
N LEU A 196 -7.83 23.26 -22.36
CA LEU A 196 -6.95 22.31 -23.03
C LEU A 196 -6.12 22.97 -24.15
N GLU A 197 -6.73 23.83 -24.97
CA GLU A 197 -6.00 24.62 -25.97
C GLU A 197 -4.92 25.51 -25.34
N SER A 198 -5.22 26.17 -24.21
CA SER A 198 -4.27 27.07 -23.56
C SER A 198 -3.05 26.31 -23.04
N LYS A 199 -3.25 25.14 -22.43
CA LYS A 199 -2.14 24.30 -21.94
C LYS A 199 -1.40 23.64 -23.11
N GLY A 200 -2.10 23.10 -24.12
CA GLY A 200 -1.49 22.51 -25.31
C GLY A 200 -0.58 23.49 -26.07
N LYS A 201 -0.99 24.76 -26.18
CA LYS A 201 -0.16 25.84 -26.76
C LYS A 201 1.04 26.20 -25.88
N LEU A 202 0.89 26.18 -24.55
CA LEU A 202 2.00 26.40 -23.61
C LEU A 202 3.02 25.26 -23.66
N LEU A 203 2.58 24.01 -23.63
CA LEU A 203 3.40 22.80 -23.70
C LEU A 203 4.27 22.77 -24.97
N ASN A 204 3.66 23.05 -26.12
CA ASN A 204 4.36 23.17 -27.41
C ASN A 204 5.36 24.35 -27.45
N LYS A 205 5.09 25.44 -26.72
CA LYS A 205 5.98 26.62 -26.63
C LYS A 205 7.18 26.39 -25.71
N VAL A 206 7.00 25.64 -24.62
CA VAL A 206 8.03 25.40 -23.60
C VAL A 206 9.00 24.29 -24.02
N GLY A 207 8.47 23.16 -24.52
CA GLY A 207 9.23 22.09 -25.14
C GLY A 207 10.13 21.26 -24.19
N ARG A 208 10.51 20.05 -24.63
CA ARG A 208 11.16 19.00 -23.81
C ARG A 208 12.40 19.41 -23.01
N LYS A 209 13.07 20.54 -23.32
CA LYS A 209 14.32 20.98 -22.67
C LYS A 209 14.15 21.85 -21.43
N ALA A 210 12.95 22.42 -21.22
CA ALA A 210 12.68 23.25 -20.05
C ALA A 210 11.99 22.47 -18.90
N PHE A 211 11.84 21.15 -19.06
CA PHE A 211 11.12 20.30 -18.11
C PHE A 211 12.05 19.70 -17.05
N LYS A 212 11.74 19.93 -15.75
CA LYS A 212 12.38 19.25 -14.61
C LYS A 212 11.87 17.81 -14.59
N LYS A 213 12.76 16.83 -14.66
CA LYS A 213 12.40 15.43 -14.40
C LYS A 213 12.16 15.27 -12.89
N ILE A 214 10.94 14.90 -12.54
CA ILE A 214 10.50 14.52 -11.19
C ILE A 214 10.76 13.02 -10.95
N THR A 215 11.09 12.66 -9.71
CA THR A 215 11.32 11.29 -9.25
C THR A 215 10.19 10.82 -8.32
N LEU A 216 10.22 9.55 -7.89
CA LEU A 216 9.26 9.02 -6.90
C LEU A 216 9.31 9.71 -5.52
N ALA A 217 10.22 10.66 -5.29
CA ALA A 217 10.42 11.33 -4.00
C ALA A 217 10.03 12.83 -4.00
N ASP A 218 9.49 13.38 -5.09
CA ASP A 218 9.30 14.85 -5.23
C ASP A 218 7.84 15.35 -5.02
N ILE A 219 6.85 14.55 -4.61
CA ILE A 219 5.44 15.00 -4.52
C ILE A 219 4.61 14.25 -3.44
N ASN A 220 3.60 14.87 -2.79
CA ASN A 220 2.71 14.19 -1.80
C ASN A 220 1.21 14.66 -1.74
N PHE A 221 0.20 13.75 -1.63
CA PHE A 221 -1.33 13.71 -1.58
C PHE A 221 -2.35 13.97 -2.77
N LEU A 222 -3.28 13.10 -3.23
CA LEU A 222 -4.54 13.50 -3.96
C LEU A 222 -5.75 12.58 -3.64
N ASN A 223 -6.98 13.10 -3.81
CA ASN A 223 -8.26 12.45 -3.45
C ASN A 223 -8.42 11.04 -4.03
N GLU A 224 -8.56 10.04 -3.15
CA GLU A 224 -8.64 8.62 -3.49
C GLU A 224 -9.75 8.27 -4.48
N ASN A 225 -10.94 8.86 -4.33
CA ASN A 225 -12.16 8.31 -4.92
C ASN A 225 -12.19 8.54 -6.44
N THR A 226 -11.83 9.74 -6.89
CA THR A 226 -11.70 10.03 -8.32
C THR A 226 -10.55 9.23 -8.94
N LEU A 227 -9.47 9.00 -8.19
CA LEU A 227 -8.32 8.21 -8.66
C LEU A 227 -8.66 6.72 -8.80
N LYS A 228 -9.45 6.14 -7.89
CA LYS A 228 -9.97 4.76 -7.99
C LYS A 228 -10.82 4.58 -9.26
N GLU A 229 -11.66 5.55 -9.62
CA GLU A 229 -12.50 5.51 -10.82
C GLU A 229 -11.68 5.67 -12.13
N VAL A 230 -10.74 6.61 -12.17
CA VAL A 230 -9.74 6.78 -13.25
C VAL A 230 -9.05 5.46 -13.60
N LEU A 231 -8.55 4.78 -12.57
CA LEU A 231 -7.70 3.59 -12.69
C LEU A 231 -8.48 2.32 -13.05
N THR A 232 -9.71 2.18 -12.55
CA THR A 232 -10.53 0.97 -12.75
C THR A 232 -11.03 0.86 -14.20
N ASN A 233 -11.40 1.97 -14.84
CA ASN A 233 -12.18 1.93 -16.09
C ASN A 233 -11.35 1.89 -17.39
N ASN A 234 -10.02 2.01 -17.35
CA ASN A 234 -9.21 2.28 -18.56
C ASN A 234 -8.11 1.23 -18.91
N GLU A 235 -8.05 0.09 -18.22
CA GLU A 235 -6.87 -0.81 -18.25
C GLU A 235 -5.54 -0.05 -18.07
N LEU A 236 -5.58 1.04 -17.28
CA LEU A 236 -4.38 1.74 -16.85
C LEU A 236 -3.55 0.73 -16.05
N ASN A 237 -2.50 0.24 -16.68
CA ASN A 237 -1.50 -0.59 -16.04
C ASN A 237 -0.69 0.29 -15.08
N LEU A 238 -1.31 0.58 -13.93
CA LEU A 238 -0.62 0.45 -12.64
C LEU A 238 0.33 -0.72 -12.77
N ASN A 239 1.61 -0.51 -12.47
CA ASN A 239 2.58 -1.59 -12.51
C ASN A 239 2.18 -2.60 -11.44
N LYS A 240 1.44 -3.64 -11.86
CA LYS A 240 1.17 -4.84 -11.10
C LYS A 240 2.49 -5.54 -10.91
N TYR A 241 3.24 -5.11 -9.91
CA TYR A 241 4.47 -5.77 -9.53
C TYR A 241 4.09 -7.19 -9.11
N LEU A 242 4.49 -8.16 -9.93
CA LEU A 242 4.35 -9.58 -9.65
C LEU A 242 5.37 -9.92 -8.56
N ILE A 243 4.96 -9.75 -7.30
CA ILE A 243 5.80 -10.04 -6.14
C ILE A 243 5.58 -11.51 -5.78
N LYS A 244 6.68 -12.20 -5.45
CA LYS A 244 6.66 -13.63 -5.15
C LYS A 244 7.08 -13.87 -3.71
N ALA A 245 6.20 -14.56 -2.99
CA ALA A 245 6.54 -15.19 -1.72
C ALA A 245 6.82 -16.68 -1.94
N TYR A 246 7.62 -17.24 -1.05
CA TYR A 246 8.13 -18.60 -1.12
C TYR A 246 7.85 -19.26 0.23
N ARG A 247 6.75 -20.01 0.30
CA ARG A 247 6.28 -20.64 1.54
C ARG A 247 6.96 -21.97 1.76
N HIS A 248 7.64 -22.13 2.89
CA HIS A 248 8.17 -23.43 3.32
C HIS A 248 7.03 -24.30 3.85
N LEU A 249 6.86 -25.50 3.28
CA LEU A 249 5.67 -26.33 3.52
C LEU A 249 5.62 -26.98 4.91
N GLU A 250 6.75 -27.14 5.59
CA GLU A 250 6.80 -27.71 6.94
C GLU A 250 6.61 -26.65 8.04
N SER A 251 7.34 -25.53 7.97
CA SER A 251 7.31 -24.47 8.99
C SER A 251 6.31 -23.34 8.71
N ASN A 252 5.71 -23.30 7.52
CA ASN A 252 4.91 -22.19 6.99
C ASN A 252 5.61 -20.81 6.94
N ASN A 253 6.93 -20.77 7.16
CA ASN A 253 7.76 -19.59 6.94
C ASN A 253 7.56 -19.03 5.52
N LEU A 254 7.61 -17.71 5.39
CA LEU A 254 7.50 -17.01 4.11
C LEU A 254 8.81 -16.28 3.83
N SER A 255 9.52 -16.72 2.79
CA SER A 255 10.66 -16.01 2.22
C SER A 255 10.20 -15.12 1.08
N PHE A 256 10.75 -13.91 0.97
CA PHE A 256 10.44 -12.99 -0.13
C PHE A 256 11.62 -12.08 -0.46
N GLN A 257 11.69 -11.65 -1.72
CA GLN A 257 12.70 -10.72 -2.20
C GLN A 257 12.28 -9.28 -1.90
N PHE A 258 13.23 -8.46 -1.46
CA PHE A 258 13.07 -7.02 -1.32
C PHE A 258 14.11 -6.28 -2.16
N ARG A 259 13.80 -5.05 -2.54
CA ARG A 259 14.68 -4.15 -3.30
C ARG A 259 14.29 -2.71 -3.00
N GLY A 260 15.25 -1.85 -2.70
CA GLY A 260 15.00 -0.45 -2.37
C GLY A 260 16.28 0.39 -2.29
N LYS A 261 16.13 1.66 -1.91
CA LYS A 261 17.17 2.67 -2.08
C LYS A 261 18.10 2.80 -0.86
N GLY A 262 19.39 2.52 -1.06
CA GLY A 262 20.48 2.81 -0.14
C GLY A 262 20.86 4.29 -0.06
N MET A 263 22.05 4.58 0.47
CA MET A 263 22.62 5.93 0.46
C MET A 263 23.13 6.31 -0.94
N TRP A 264 23.73 5.37 -1.66
CA TRP A 264 24.43 5.62 -2.93
C TRP A 264 23.77 4.95 -4.14
N GLY A 265 23.22 3.76 -3.96
CA GLY A 265 22.55 3.00 -5.03
C GLY A 265 21.52 2.04 -4.48
N GLU A 266 21.24 0.97 -5.21
CA GLU A 266 20.19 0.02 -4.84
C GLU A 266 20.70 -1.04 -3.85
N ILE A 267 19.86 -1.44 -2.90
CA ILE A 267 20.07 -2.58 -2.00
C ILE A 267 18.96 -3.59 -2.28
N SER A 268 19.30 -4.86 -2.48
CA SER A 268 18.31 -5.94 -2.61
C SER A 268 18.74 -7.19 -1.86
N GLY A 269 17.76 -7.98 -1.44
CA GLY A 269 17.99 -9.14 -0.59
C GLY A 269 16.77 -10.03 -0.46
N ILE A 270 16.88 -11.02 0.43
CA ILE A 270 15.80 -11.93 0.81
C ILE A 270 15.59 -11.79 2.31
N LEU A 271 14.35 -11.49 2.69
CA LEU A 271 13.87 -11.58 4.06
C LEU A 271 13.08 -12.88 4.20
N THR A 272 13.16 -13.55 5.34
CA THR A 272 12.30 -14.70 5.66
C THR A 272 11.71 -14.52 7.03
N LEU A 273 10.38 -14.55 7.09
CA LEU A 273 9.60 -14.44 8.32
C LEU A 273 8.97 -15.79 8.66
N LYS A 274 8.55 -15.95 9.91
CA LYS A 274 7.67 -17.06 10.30
C LYS A 274 6.29 -16.89 9.65
N ALA A 275 5.43 -17.88 9.88
CA ALA A 275 4.01 -17.83 9.48
C ALA A 275 3.22 -16.65 10.09
N ASP A 276 3.76 -15.95 11.09
CA ASP A 276 3.16 -14.75 11.69
C ASP A 276 3.37 -13.47 10.86
N LEU A 277 4.27 -13.48 9.88
CA LEU A 277 4.79 -12.30 9.15
C LEU A 277 5.30 -11.16 10.05
N MET A 278 5.71 -11.48 11.28
CA MET A 278 6.23 -10.53 12.27
C MET A 278 7.62 -10.95 12.78
N THR A 279 7.88 -12.25 13.06
CA THR A 279 9.21 -12.69 13.49
C THR A 279 10.12 -12.98 12.29
N ILE A 280 11.31 -12.39 12.28
CA ILE A 280 12.40 -12.71 11.35
C ILE A 280 13.01 -14.08 11.67
N VAL A 281 13.05 -14.95 10.65
CA VAL A 281 13.79 -16.21 10.67
C VAL A 281 15.23 -15.97 10.21
N ASN A 282 15.42 -15.28 9.09
CA ASN A 282 16.75 -14.94 8.55
C ASN A 282 16.66 -13.80 7.51
N LEU A 283 17.79 -13.11 7.30
CA LEU A 283 17.98 -12.01 6.37
C LEU A 283 19.29 -12.20 5.60
N THR A 284 19.28 -11.97 4.28
CA THR A 284 20.47 -11.99 3.42
C THR A 284 20.41 -10.86 2.39
N ILE A 285 21.50 -10.11 2.21
CA ILE A 285 21.66 -9.14 1.11
C ILE A 285 22.27 -9.85 -0.09
N LEU A 286 21.73 -9.59 -1.29
CA LEU A 286 22.20 -10.14 -2.57
C LEU A 286 23.00 -9.12 -3.38
N GLU A 287 22.47 -7.90 -3.52
CA GLU A 287 23.10 -6.82 -4.29
C GLU A 287 23.12 -5.53 -3.47
N GLN A 288 24.24 -4.80 -3.51
CA GLN A 288 24.38 -3.45 -2.94
C GLN A 288 25.45 -2.64 -3.69
N GLU A 289 25.27 -1.31 -3.75
CA GLU A 289 26.21 -0.36 -4.39
C GLU A 289 26.81 0.66 -3.39
N GLU A 290 26.96 0.24 -2.14
CA GLU A 290 27.35 1.10 -1.02
C GLU A 290 28.88 1.25 -0.86
N THR A 291 29.32 2.22 -0.05
CA THR A 291 30.75 2.52 0.09
C THR A 291 31.52 1.33 0.72
N PRO A 292 32.55 0.77 0.04
CA PRO A 292 33.36 -0.33 0.58
C PRO A 292 34.02 0.02 1.92
N GLY A 293 33.94 -0.90 2.89
CA GLY A 293 34.46 -0.70 4.25
C GLY A 293 33.64 0.24 5.13
N LEU A 294 32.48 0.72 4.66
CA LEU A 294 31.46 1.42 5.44
C LEU A 294 30.09 0.78 5.17
N GLY A 295 29.26 1.38 4.32
CA GLY A 295 27.91 0.88 4.03
C GLY A 295 27.88 -0.51 3.38
N ALA A 296 28.92 -0.89 2.63
CA ALA A 296 29.00 -2.23 2.04
C ALA A 296 29.03 -3.38 3.08
N LEU A 297 29.30 -3.09 4.36
CA LEU A 297 29.31 -4.08 5.44
C LEU A 297 27.90 -4.62 5.79
N ILE A 298 26.83 -4.10 5.18
CA ILE A 298 25.47 -4.67 5.33
C ILE A 298 25.36 -6.13 4.86
N VAL A 299 26.33 -6.65 4.09
CA VAL A 299 26.35 -8.06 3.64
C VAL A 299 26.92 -9.02 4.69
N GLU A 300 27.59 -8.51 5.73
CA GLU A 300 28.34 -9.32 6.68
C GLU A 300 27.42 -10.01 7.70
N ARG A 301 27.68 -11.28 8.01
CA ARG A 301 26.84 -12.05 8.95
C ARG A 301 26.86 -11.51 10.38
N GLU A 302 27.96 -10.88 10.82
CA GLU A 302 28.04 -10.20 12.13
C GLU A 302 26.99 -9.08 12.30
N PHE A 303 26.52 -8.49 11.20
CA PHE A 303 25.41 -7.55 11.17
C PHE A 303 24.07 -8.24 10.90
N LEU A 304 24.01 -9.13 9.89
CA LEU A 304 22.76 -9.76 9.46
C LEU A 304 22.18 -10.79 10.44
N ASP A 305 23.02 -11.50 11.19
CA ASP A 305 22.58 -12.48 12.19
C ASP A 305 21.85 -11.80 13.37
N GLN A 306 22.08 -10.51 13.60
CA GLN A 306 21.40 -9.74 14.66
C GLN A 306 19.89 -9.60 14.43
N PHE A 307 19.44 -9.71 13.17
CA PHE A 307 18.03 -9.70 12.81
C PHE A 307 17.35 -11.04 13.08
N THR A 308 18.09 -12.15 13.24
CA THR A 308 17.50 -13.48 13.46
C THR A 308 16.77 -13.54 14.80
N GLY A 309 15.48 -13.88 14.76
CA GLY A 309 14.61 -13.93 15.93
C GLY A 309 14.07 -12.57 16.39
N LYS A 310 14.36 -11.48 15.66
CA LYS A 310 13.77 -10.15 15.90
C LYS A 310 12.34 -10.07 15.37
N THR A 311 11.54 -9.17 15.91
CA THR A 311 10.13 -9.00 15.56
C THR A 311 9.89 -7.61 14.98
N PHE A 312 9.11 -7.51 13.90
CA PHE A 312 8.60 -6.23 13.39
C PHE A 312 7.50 -5.73 14.32
N ASN A 313 7.83 -4.84 15.25
CA ASN A 313 6.86 -4.37 16.23
C ASN A 313 6.92 -2.85 16.48
N PRO A 314 6.03 -2.05 15.84
CA PRO A 314 5.44 -2.36 14.53
C PRO A 314 6.52 -2.44 13.44
N ASN A 315 7.73 -1.97 13.73
CA ASN A 315 8.86 -1.80 12.82
C ASN A 315 10.14 -2.30 13.48
N ILE A 316 11.09 -2.81 12.70
CA ILE A 316 12.49 -2.96 13.11
C ILE A 316 13.11 -1.56 13.26
N ILE A 317 13.97 -1.39 14.27
CA ILE A 317 14.66 -0.14 14.60
C ILE A 317 16.16 -0.41 14.71
N ILE A 318 16.98 0.38 14.01
CA ILE A 318 18.43 0.21 13.96
C ILE A 318 19.11 1.39 14.67
N ASN A 319 20.18 1.11 15.43
CA ASN A 319 20.82 2.01 16.41
C ASN A 319 19.99 2.23 17.70
N GLU A 320 19.17 1.26 18.09
CA GLU A 320 18.45 1.24 19.37
C GLU A 320 18.97 0.13 20.30
N ASN A 321 18.91 0.35 21.61
CA ASN A 321 19.48 -0.57 22.60
C ASN A 321 18.42 -1.59 23.06
N ASN A 322 18.76 -2.88 23.03
CA ASN A 322 18.05 -3.98 23.71
C ASN A 322 16.51 -4.02 23.54
N GLY A 323 16.05 -4.75 22.52
CA GLY A 323 14.63 -5.06 22.36
C GLY A 323 14.36 -6.17 21.33
N PRO A 324 13.09 -6.58 21.17
CA PRO A 324 12.66 -7.51 20.14
C PRO A 324 12.83 -6.95 18.73
N SER A 325 12.65 -5.63 18.55
CA SER A 325 12.76 -4.94 17.26
C SER A 325 14.11 -4.26 17.01
N ALA A 326 14.95 -4.15 18.05
CA ALA A 326 16.15 -3.31 18.06
C ALA A 326 17.40 -4.05 17.55
N VAL A 327 18.19 -3.42 16.67
CA VAL A 327 19.43 -3.96 16.07
C VAL A 327 20.55 -2.91 16.10
N ASP A 328 21.81 -3.30 16.29
CA ASP A 328 22.94 -2.36 16.28
C ASP A 328 23.28 -1.90 14.85
N GLY A 329 23.45 -0.59 14.67
CA GLY A 329 23.78 -0.02 13.36
C GLY A 329 25.27 -0.07 13.02
N LEU A 330 25.58 -0.08 11.71
CA LEU A 330 26.96 -0.07 11.24
C LEU A 330 27.66 1.25 11.58
N THR A 331 28.73 1.17 12.38
CA THR A 331 29.52 2.33 12.79
C THR A 331 30.09 3.06 11.57
N GLY A 332 29.72 4.33 11.40
CA GLY A 332 30.11 5.15 10.25
C GLY A 332 29.25 4.98 8.98
N ALA A 333 28.23 4.13 9.01
CA ALA A 333 27.31 3.88 7.90
C ALA A 333 25.83 3.98 8.32
N THR A 334 25.51 5.00 9.14
CA THR A 334 24.17 5.27 9.69
C THR A 334 23.11 5.43 8.59
N ASN A 335 23.43 6.12 7.49
CA ASN A 335 22.49 6.30 6.38
C ASN A 335 22.15 4.96 5.70
N THR A 336 23.15 4.14 5.40
CA THR A 336 22.97 2.81 4.80
C THR A 336 22.16 1.89 5.72
N SER A 337 22.43 1.97 7.02
CA SER A 337 21.68 1.25 8.05
C SER A 337 20.21 1.69 8.10
N GLY A 338 19.94 3.01 8.11
CA GLY A 338 18.59 3.57 8.09
C GLY A 338 17.82 3.26 6.80
N SER A 339 18.50 3.27 5.64
CA SER A 339 17.92 2.78 4.37
C SER A 339 17.48 1.32 4.49
N LEU A 340 18.33 0.43 5.02
CA LEU A 340 17.94 -0.97 5.21
C LEU A 340 16.76 -1.12 6.17
N GLN A 341 16.74 -0.36 7.28
CA GLN A 341 15.60 -0.32 8.21
C GLN A 341 14.29 0.03 7.49
N ILE A 342 14.28 1.10 6.69
CA ILE A 342 13.11 1.54 5.91
C ILE A 342 12.67 0.43 4.96
N ILE A 343 13.59 -0.10 4.15
CA ILE A 343 13.29 -1.14 3.15
C ILE A 343 12.70 -2.40 3.79
N LEU A 344 13.22 -2.82 4.95
CA LEU A 344 12.70 -3.97 5.70
C LEU A 344 11.29 -3.75 6.23
N ASN A 345 11.01 -2.56 6.76
CA ASN A 345 9.70 -2.19 7.31
C ASN A 345 8.64 -2.02 6.22
N GLU A 346 9.00 -1.40 5.09
CA GLU A 346 8.16 -1.28 3.89
C GLU A 346 7.79 -2.65 3.34
N VAL A 347 8.77 -3.54 3.14
CA VAL A 347 8.49 -4.87 2.56
C VAL A 347 7.73 -5.78 3.53
N GLN A 348 7.97 -5.69 4.85
CA GLN A 348 7.18 -6.48 5.81
C GLN A 348 5.73 -6.00 5.84
N THR A 349 5.48 -4.69 5.88
CA THR A 349 4.12 -4.14 5.90
C THR A 349 3.39 -4.53 4.61
N LEU A 350 4.02 -4.34 3.45
CA LEU A 350 3.54 -4.79 2.14
C LEU A 350 3.08 -6.25 2.14
N PHE A 351 3.89 -7.19 2.63
CA PHE A 351 3.48 -8.60 2.67
C PHE A 351 2.43 -8.89 3.74
N TYR A 352 2.57 -8.33 4.94
CA TYR A 352 1.58 -8.47 6.01
C TYR A 352 0.18 -8.09 5.51
N GLU A 353 0.06 -6.95 4.82
CA GLU A 353 -1.23 -6.44 4.34
C GLU A 353 -1.80 -7.23 3.16
N ASN A 354 -0.95 -7.82 2.31
CA ASN A 354 -1.40 -8.73 1.24
C ASN A 354 -1.94 -10.08 1.77
N TYR A 355 -1.56 -10.49 2.98
CA TYR A 355 -2.07 -11.72 3.61
C TYR A 355 -3.19 -11.46 4.64
N TYR A 356 -3.10 -10.37 5.42
CA TYR A 356 -3.92 -10.10 6.62
C TYR A 356 -4.72 -8.80 6.59
N GLY A 357 -4.59 -7.98 5.54
CA GLY A 357 -5.20 -6.64 5.48
C GLY A 357 -4.42 -5.57 6.26
N LYS A 358 -4.89 -4.31 6.18
CA LYS A 358 -4.20 -3.11 6.70
C LYS A 358 -3.63 -3.36 8.10
N LYS A 359 -2.34 -3.09 8.28
CA LYS A 359 -1.59 -3.25 9.53
C LYS A 359 -2.16 -2.27 10.58
N PRO A 360 -2.76 -2.74 11.69
CA PRO A 360 -3.44 -1.82 12.62
C PRO A 360 -2.41 -0.98 13.38
N ASP A 361 -2.53 0.34 13.27
CA ASP A 361 -1.59 1.31 13.87
C ASP A 361 -1.44 1.14 15.40
N ASN A 362 -2.52 0.69 16.08
CA ASN A 362 -2.59 0.51 17.54
C ASN A 362 -2.78 -0.97 17.96
N LEU A 363 -1.98 -1.90 17.39
CA LEU A 363 -1.99 -3.32 17.78
C LEU A 363 -1.76 -3.54 19.29
N ARG A 364 -0.90 -2.71 19.93
CA ARG A 364 -0.65 -2.69 21.38
C ARG A 364 -1.95 -2.61 22.17
N ASP A 365 -2.67 -1.52 21.97
CA ASP A 365 -3.90 -1.20 22.70
C ASP A 365 -4.94 -2.30 22.49
N ALA A 366 -5.06 -2.84 21.27
CA ALA A 366 -5.99 -3.92 20.96
C ALA A 366 -5.68 -5.19 21.77
N TYR A 367 -4.40 -5.59 21.88
CA TYR A 367 -4.01 -6.72 22.74
C TYR A 367 -4.21 -6.42 24.22
N GLN A 368 -3.92 -5.21 24.70
CA GLN A 368 -4.22 -4.80 26.08
C GLN A 368 -5.71 -4.90 26.41
N LYS A 369 -6.61 -4.50 25.49
CA LYS A 369 -8.06 -4.69 25.67
C LYS A 369 -8.46 -6.17 25.71
N ILE A 370 -7.90 -7.01 24.84
CA ILE A 370 -8.16 -8.46 24.84
C ILE A 370 -7.69 -9.10 26.16
N LEU A 371 -6.51 -8.76 26.66
CA LEU A 371 -5.99 -9.29 27.92
C LEU A 371 -6.84 -8.84 29.13
N ALA A 372 -7.18 -7.55 29.21
CA ALA A 372 -8.03 -6.99 30.27
C ALA A 372 -9.43 -7.61 30.27
N ALA A 373 -10.05 -7.79 29.10
CA ALA A 373 -11.37 -8.39 28.95
C ALA A 373 -11.46 -9.84 29.46
N HIS A 374 -10.33 -10.56 29.44
CA HIS A 374 -10.22 -11.96 29.89
C HIS A 374 -9.59 -12.10 31.29
N GLU A 375 -9.46 -11.00 32.02
CA GLU A 375 -8.91 -10.95 33.39
C GLU A 375 -7.45 -11.47 33.49
N ILE A 376 -6.68 -11.32 32.40
CA ILE A 376 -5.25 -11.69 32.32
C ILE A 376 -4.41 -10.48 32.73
N GLU A 377 -3.67 -10.58 33.83
CA GLU A 377 -2.72 -9.54 34.26
C GLU A 377 -1.58 -9.37 33.23
N TYR A 378 -1.27 -8.11 32.88
CA TYR A 378 -0.17 -7.75 32.00
C TYR A 378 0.59 -6.51 32.52
N ASP A 379 1.86 -6.39 32.16
CA ASP A 379 2.67 -5.19 32.39
C ASP A 379 2.27 -4.09 31.39
N GLU A 380 1.78 -2.95 31.89
CA GLU A 380 1.43 -1.78 31.06
C GLU A 380 2.66 -1.10 30.43
N GLU A 381 3.85 -1.26 31.02
CA GLU A 381 5.13 -0.76 30.50
C GLU A 381 5.88 -1.80 29.64
N GLY A 382 5.46 -3.07 29.65
CA GLY A 382 6.08 -4.16 28.87
C GLY A 382 5.96 -3.95 27.36
N ASP A 383 6.96 -4.37 26.58
CA ASP A 383 6.95 -4.25 25.10
C ASP A 383 5.85 -5.12 24.45
N ASP A 384 5.55 -4.86 23.17
CA ASP A 384 4.45 -5.60 22.52
C ASP A 384 4.84 -7.03 22.13
N ASP A 385 6.11 -7.43 22.13
CA ASP A 385 6.49 -8.84 22.02
C ASP A 385 6.15 -9.60 23.29
N TYR A 386 6.27 -8.97 24.46
CA TYR A 386 5.71 -9.48 25.72
C TYR A 386 4.19 -9.60 25.61
N LEU A 387 3.47 -8.59 25.10
CA LEU A 387 2.01 -8.68 24.90
C LEU A 387 1.61 -9.77 23.88
N ILE A 388 2.32 -9.88 22.75
CA ILE A 388 2.12 -10.93 21.73
C ILE A 388 2.42 -12.32 22.31
N THR A 389 3.46 -12.45 23.12
CA THR A 389 3.79 -13.70 23.83
C THR A 389 2.71 -14.07 24.86
N LEU A 390 2.16 -13.08 25.56
CA LEU A 390 1.09 -13.26 26.54
C LEU A 390 -0.23 -13.65 25.86
N ILE A 391 -0.59 -13.01 24.74
CA ILE A 391 -1.71 -13.42 23.87
C ILE A 391 -1.50 -14.85 23.36
N ASN A 392 -0.35 -15.16 22.75
CA ASN A 392 -0.08 -16.49 22.17
C ASN A 392 0.05 -17.62 23.21
N SER A 393 0.19 -17.30 24.49
CA SER A 393 0.20 -18.29 25.59
C SER A 393 -1.18 -18.49 26.24
N HIS A 394 -2.12 -17.56 26.06
CA HIS A 394 -3.49 -17.63 26.61
C HIS A 394 -4.57 -17.86 25.55
N PHE A 395 -4.29 -17.62 24.26
CA PHE A 395 -5.26 -17.70 23.18
C PHE A 395 -4.78 -18.56 22.00
N ILE A 396 -5.69 -19.33 21.42
CA ILE A 396 -5.55 -19.89 20.07
C ILE A 396 -6.21 -18.91 19.10
N SER A 397 -5.53 -18.51 18.03
CA SER A 397 -6.14 -17.72 16.96
C SER A 397 -6.55 -18.60 15.77
N ALA A 398 -7.77 -18.39 15.27
CA ALA A 398 -8.28 -18.99 14.05
C ALA A 398 -8.61 -17.90 13.02
N GLU A 399 -8.28 -18.13 11.75
CA GLU A 399 -8.44 -17.13 10.69
C GLU A 399 -9.14 -17.74 9.46
N LYS A 400 -10.09 -17.01 8.89
CA LYS A 400 -10.93 -17.45 7.78
C LYS A 400 -11.61 -16.24 7.14
N ASN A 401 -11.65 -16.18 5.80
CA ASN A 401 -12.27 -15.10 5.03
C ASN A 401 -11.76 -13.67 5.37
N GLY A 402 -10.51 -13.52 5.83
CA GLY A 402 -9.96 -12.23 6.28
C GLY A 402 -10.46 -11.78 7.66
N LEU A 403 -11.14 -12.65 8.41
CA LEU A 403 -11.55 -12.43 9.80
C LEU A 403 -10.65 -13.27 10.72
N LYS A 404 -10.25 -12.71 11.88
CA LYS A 404 -9.37 -13.38 12.85
C LYS A 404 -10.01 -13.39 14.24
N LEU A 405 -10.29 -14.60 14.72
CA LEU A 405 -10.90 -14.86 16.04
C LEU A 405 -9.82 -15.39 16.99
N TYR A 406 -9.77 -14.86 18.21
CA TYR A 406 -8.99 -15.37 19.32
C TYR A 406 -9.91 -16.14 20.27
N THR A 407 -9.48 -17.32 20.71
CA THR A 407 -10.22 -18.18 21.66
C THR A 407 -9.32 -18.48 22.85
N ASN A 408 -9.75 -18.08 24.04
CA ASN A 408 -9.02 -18.26 25.29
C ASN A 408 -8.92 -19.76 25.64
N ILE A 409 -7.71 -20.24 25.90
CA ILE A 409 -7.38 -21.66 26.12
C ILE A 409 -7.96 -22.17 27.46
N ALA A 410 -8.17 -21.29 28.44
CA ALA A 410 -8.66 -21.65 29.77
C ALA A 410 -10.19 -21.59 29.89
N THR A 411 -10.86 -20.69 29.17
CA THR A 411 -12.30 -20.42 29.29
C THR A 411 -13.12 -20.74 28.05
N ASN A 412 -12.50 -20.89 26.87
CA ASN A 412 -13.13 -20.87 25.54
C ASN A 412 -13.81 -19.54 25.16
N ASN A 413 -13.77 -18.52 26.05
CA ASN A 413 -14.24 -17.18 25.73
C ASN A 413 -13.50 -16.62 24.50
N LEU A 414 -14.16 -15.73 23.79
CA LEU A 414 -13.74 -15.28 22.47
C LEU A 414 -13.35 -13.81 22.48
N SER A 415 -12.45 -13.42 21.58
CA SER A 415 -12.23 -12.02 21.22
C SER A 415 -12.00 -11.87 19.71
N PHE A 416 -12.52 -10.80 19.14
CA PHE A 416 -12.20 -10.39 17.77
C PHE A 416 -12.09 -8.87 17.66
N LEU A 417 -11.48 -8.42 16.57
CA LEU A 417 -11.37 -7.00 16.23
C LEU A 417 -11.88 -6.73 14.82
N PHE A 418 -12.34 -5.50 14.60
CA PHE A 418 -12.67 -4.96 13.29
C PHE A 418 -12.51 -3.44 13.29
N SER A 419 -12.27 -2.85 12.11
CA SER A 419 -12.03 -1.42 11.97
C SER A 419 -13.13 -0.76 11.13
N PRO A 420 -14.23 -0.26 11.73
CA PRO A 420 -15.23 0.50 11.01
C PRO A 420 -14.81 1.97 10.86
N VAL A 421 -15.12 2.56 9.70
CA VAL A 421 -15.22 4.02 9.59
C VAL A 421 -16.53 4.45 10.23
N ILE A 422 -16.47 5.40 11.17
CA ILE A 422 -17.61 5.97 11.88
C ILE A 422 -17.65 7.49 11.67
N THR A 423 -18.86 8.01 11.50
CA THR A 423 -19.15 9.43 11.28
C THR A 423 -19.35 10.16 12.61
N PHE A 424 -18.58 11.22 12.83
CA PHE A 424 -18.56 12.02 14.05
C PHE A 424 -19.08 13.45 13.83
N GLY A 425 -19.40 14.14 14.93
CA GLY A 425 -19.91 15.51 14.92
C GLY A 425 -21.44 15.62 14.79
N GLN A 426 -21.95 16.86 14.79
CA GLN A 426 -23.40 17.13 14.77
C GLN A 426 -24.02 17.08 13.36
N PHE A 427 -23.25 17.39 12.32
CA PHE A 427 -23.71 17.47 10.93
C PHE A 427 -23.21 16.30 10.06
N GLY A 428 -22.32 15.45 10.60
CA GLY A 428 -21.73 14.32 9.89
C GLY A 428 -20.49 14.65 9.04
N ASP A 429 -19.86 15.80 9.30
CA ASP A 429 -18.73 16.33 8.51
C ASP A 429 -17.40 15.57 8.71
N ASP A 430 -17.24 14.85 9.83
CA ASP A 430 -16.01 14.15 10.20
C ASP A 430 -16.21 12.63 10.14
N LYS A 431 -15.21 11.89 9.65
CA LYS A 431 -15.25 10.44 9.45
C LYS A 431 -13.89 9.82 9.73
N GLU A 432 -13.87 8.85 10.63
CA GLU A 432 -12.63 8.27 11.15
C GLU A 432 -12.74 6.76 11.26
N GLU A 433 -11.69 6.05 10.84
CA GLU A 433 -11.50 4.63 11.12
C GLU A 433 -11.13 4.45 12.59
N ILE A 434 -11.98 3.74 13.34
CA ILE A 434 -11.72 3.34 14.73
C ILE A 434 -11.41 1.84 14.77
N ILE A 435 -10.76 1.36 15.82
CA ILE A 435 -10.64 -0.09 16.08
C ILE A 435 -11.64 -0.46 17.17
N VAL A 436 -12.47 -1.47 16.91
CA VAL A 436 -13.41 -2.04 17.89
C VAL A 436 -12.94 -3.42 18.28
N VAL A 437 -12.77 -3.65 19.58
CA VAL A 437 -12.44 -4.94 20.19
C VAL A 437 -13.69 -5.47 20.89
N VAL A 438 -14.14 -6.65 20.47
CA VAL A 438 -15.31 -7.33 21.03
C VAL A 438 -14.84 -8.61 21.71
N SER A 439 -15.21 -8.81 22.97
CA SER A 439 -14.97 -10.06 23.68
C SER A 439 -16.29 -10.69 24.11
N LEU A 440 -16.45 -12.00 23.89
CA LEU A 440 -17.66 -12.77 24.16
C LEU A 440 -17.36 -13.97 25.08
N GLU A 441 -18.40 -14.53 25.70
CA GLU A 441 -18.34 -15.86 26.33
C GLU A 441 -18.29 -16.98 25.27
N ASP A 442 -18.15 -18.23 25.70
CA ASP A 442 -18.00 -19.40 24.81
C ASP A 442 -19.27 -19.74 24.00
N ASP A 443 -20.41 -19.13 24.35
CA ASP A 443 -21.69 -19.22 23.64
C ASP A 443 -21.72 -18.48 22.29
N PHE A 444 -20.68 -17.70 21.98
CA PHE A 444 -20.58 -16.81 20.81
C PHE A 444 -21.70 -15.77 20.75
N LYS A 445 -22.19 -15.25 21.88
CA LYS A 445 -23.21 -14.19 21.93
C LYS A 445 -23.07 -13.23 23.10
N THR A 446 -22.86 -13.76 24.30
CA THR A 446 -22.90 -13.00 25.55
C THR A 446 -21.62 -12.16 25.65
N ILE A 447 -21.76 -10.85 25.84
CA ILE A 447 -20.62 -9.92 25.80
C ILE A 447 -19.85 -9.97 27.12
N LEU A 448 -18.57 -10.28 27.03
CA LEU A 448 -17.61 -10.28 28.13
C LEU A 448 -16.97 -8.89 28.32
N ASP A 449 -16.67 -8.20 27.22
CA ASP A 449 -16.23 -6.81 27.15
C ASP A 449 -16.52 -6.20 25.77
N LEU A 450 -16.69 -4.89 25.71
CA LEU A 450 -16.69 -4.11 24.47
C LEU A 450 -15.80 -2.89 24.65
N SER A 451 -14.73 -2.82 23.85
CA SER A 451 -13.73 -1.76 23.91
C SER A 451 -13.51 -1.11 22.55
N VAL A 452 -13.16 0.18 22.54
CA VAL A 452 -12.89 0.95 21.31
C VAL A 452 -11.60 1.75 21.48
N ILE A 453 -10.84 1.86 20.39
CA ILE A 453 -9.61 2.64 20.25
C ILE A 453 -9.80 3.58 19.06
N PHE A 454 -9.48 4.86 19.23
CA PHE A 454 -9.60 5.91 18.21
C PHE A 454 -8.49 6.96 18.41
N THR A 455 -8.30 7.88 17.47
CA THR A 455 -7.30 8.94 17.61
C THR A 455 -7.72 9.97 18.67
N ASP A 456 -6.75 10.58 19.38
CA ASP A 456 -6.98 11.55 20.46
C ASP A 456 -7.55 12.93 20.03
N ASN A 457 -8.18 13.02 18.86
CA ASN A 457 -9.10 14.13 18.55
C ASN A 457 -10.37 14.04 19.42
N THR A 458 -10.28 14.61 20.63
CA THR A 458 -11.37 14.64 21.63
C THR A 458 -12.46 15.68 21.37
N ALA A 459 -12.45 16.39 20.23
CA ALA A 459 -13.42 17.45 19.94
C ALA A 459 -14.88 16.96 19.79
N HIS A 460 -15.10 15.65 19.59
CA HIS A 460 -16.38 15.09 19.21
C HIS A 460 -17.05 14.38 20.40
N TRP A 461 -18.33 14.68 20.63
CA TRP A 461 -19.08 14.06 21.74
C TRP A 461 -19.24 12.54 21.57
N GLY A 462 -19.32 12.02 20.35
CA GLY A 462 -19.36 10.57 20.10
C GLY A 462 -18.19 9.83 20.78
N LYS A 463 -16.96 10.35 20.65
CA LYS A 463 -15.77 9.83 21.35
C LYS A 463 -15.82 10.08 22.86
N THR A 464 -16.04 11.33 23.27
CA THR A 464 -15.89 11.76 24.69
C THR A 464 -17.08 11.44 25.59
N LYS A 465 -18.19 10.89 25.04
CA LYS A 465 -19.45 10.66 25.76
C LYS A 465 -20.22 9.38 25.38
N PHE A 466 -19.86 8.69 24.29
CA PHE A 466 -20.46 7.39 23.95
C PHE A 466 -19.39 6.28 23.90
N LEU A 467 -18.37 6.41 23.06
CA LEU A 467 -17.31 5.40 22.87
C LEU A 467 -16.28 5.35 24.02
N THR A 468 -16.66 5.74 25.24
CA THR A 468 -15.77 5.69 26.41
C THR A 468 -15.86 4.32 27.10
N THR A 469 -14.77 3.85 27.68
CA THR A 469 -14.70 2.57 28.42
C THR A 469 -15.81 2.42 29.47
N GLU A 470 -16.13 3.51 30.19
CA GLU A 470 -17.20 3.54 31.20
C GLU A 470 -18.59 3.20 30.61
N ASN A 471 -18.94 3.79 29.46
CA ASN A 471 -20.24 3.55 28.82
C ASN A 471 -20.29 2.19 28.11
N LEU A 472 -19.21 1.80 27.43
CA LEU A 472 -19.16 0.54 26.69
C LEU A 472 -19.14 -0.69 27.61
N ALA A 473 -18.57 -0.56 28.82
CA ALA A 473 -18.62 -1.60 29.86
C ALA A 473 -20.05 -1.97 30.28
N HIS A 474 -21.06 -1.11 30.06
CA HIS A 474 -22.47 -1.45 30.29
C HIS A 474 -22.97 -2.56 29.34
N ALA A 475 -22.29 -2.83 28.22
CA ALA A 475 -22.66 -3.91 27.30
C ALA A 475 -22.36 -5.31 27.86
N LYS A 476 -21.58 -5.43 28.95
CA LYS A 476 -21.24 -6.72 29.56
C LYS A 476 -22.49 -7.46 30.05
N GLY A 477 -22.64 -8.71 29.62
CA GLY A 477 -23.79 -9.56 29.92
C GLY A 477 -25.00 -9.39 28.99
N PHE A 478 -24.91 -8.57 27.93
CA PHE A 478 -25.92 -8.54 26.85
C PHE A 478 -25.56 -9.52 25.73
N GLU A 479 -26.58 -10.05 25.03
CA GLU A 479 -26.41 -11.00 23.92
C GLU A 479 -26.46 -10.33 22.54
N PHE A 480 -25.64 -10.83 21.61
CA PHE A 480 -25.84 -10.68 20.17
C PHE A 480 -26.74 -11.79 19.58
N PRO A 481 -27.38 -11.59 18.40
CA PRO A 481 -27.42 -10.37 17.58
C PRO A 481 -28.51 -9.39 18.01
N ASN A 482 -28.45 -8.18 17.42
CA ASN A 482 -29.33 -7.03 17.64
C ASN A 482 -29.05 -6.29 18.97
N LEU A 483 -27.78 -6.24 19.38
CA LEU A 483 -27.33 -5.35 20.46
C LEU A 483 -27.69 -3.91 20.07
N SER A 484 -28.34 -3.19 20.99
CA SER A 484 -28.66 -1.76 20.82
C SER A 484 -28.43 -1.01 22.13
N PHE A 485 -28.15 0.29 22.00
CA PHE A 485 -27.68 1.19 23.03
C PHE A 485 -28.75 2.26 23.28
N ASN A 486 -29.24 2.34 24.51
CA ASN A 486 -30.37 3.17 24.88
C ASN A 486 -29.95 4.33 25.78
N LYS A 487 -30.53 5.50 25.51
CA LYS A 487 -30.33 6.73 26.29
C LYS A 487 -31.07 6.70 27.63
N ASP A 488 -32.31 6.21 27.60
CA ASP A 488 -33.23 6.35 28.73
C ASP A 488 -33.28 5.05 29.54
N LYS A 489 -32.72 5.07 30.76
CA LYS A 489 -32.71 3.90 31.66
C LYS A 489 -34.13 3.32 31.86
N ASN A 490 -34.38 2.14 31.31
CA ASN A 490 -35.63 1.41 31.40
C ASN A 490 -35.36 0.01 31.95
N GLU A 491 -35.37 -0.10 33.29
CA GLU A 491 -35.02 -1.27 34.11
C GLU A 491 -35.83 -2.57 33.83
N ASN A 492 -36.71 -2.57 32.81
CA ASN A 492 -37.52 -3.69 32.37
C ASN A 492 -37.18 -4.18 30.94
N ASP A 493 -36.30 -3.50 30.20
CA ASP A 493 -35.94 -3.83 28.81
C ASP A 493 -34.51 -4.39 28.73
N THR A 494 -34.34 -5.66 29.12
CA THR A 494 -33.04 -6.36 29.08
C THR A 494 -32.54 -6.68 27.66
N SER A 495 -33.14 -6.10 26.61
CA SER A 495 -32.66 -6.20 25.23
C SER A 495 -31.74 -5.03 24.81
N LYS A 496 -31.52 -4.06 25.71
CA LYS A 496 -30.77 -2.83 25.40
C LYS A 496 -29.78 -2.43 26.48
N VAL A 497 -28.61 -1.97 26.04
CA VAL A 497 -27.55 -1.43 26.88
C VAL A 497 -27.96 -0.02 27.35
N ASP A 498 -28.37 0.08 28.61
CA ASP A 498 -28.88 1.30 29.23
C ASP A 498 -27.78 2.23 29.77
N ASN A 499 -28.19 3.43 30.26
CA ASN A 499 -27.32 4.46 30.86
C ASN A 499 -26.23 5.03 29.93
N ILE A 500 -26.35 4.87 28.60
CA ILE A 500 -25.47 5.55 27.65
C ILE A 500 -25.75 7.06 27.74
N SER A 501 -24.68 7.85 27.94
CA SER A 501 -24.83 9.25 28.35
C SER A 501 -25.58 10.13 27.33
N ASP A 502 -26.05 11.30 27.79
CA ASP A 502 -26.93 12.24 27.06
C ASP A 502 -26.55 12.56 25.60
N ALA A 503 -25.27 12.39 25.24
CA ALA A 503 -24.72 12.68 23.92
C ALA A 503 -25.00 11.58 22.87
N THR A 504 -26.28 11.26 22.66
CA THR A 504 -26.74 10.51 21.49
C THR A 504 -26.56 11.35 20.22
N THR A 505 -25.33 11.39 19.69
CA THR A 505 -25.02 12.04 18.42
C THR A 505 -25.72 11.31 17.27
N PRO A 506 -26.37 12.02 16.33
CA PRO A 506 -27.30 11.42 15.36
C PRO A 506 -26.66 10.49 14.31
N HIS A 507 -25.33 10.43 14.24
CA HIS A 507 -24.59 9.59 13.28
C HIS A 507 -23.79 8.49 13.98
N THR A 508 -22.89 8.85 14.91
CA THR A 508 -22.00 7.89 15.60
C THR A 508 -22.72 6.68 16.19
N LEU A 509 -23.88 6.90 16.83
CA LEU A 509 -24.57 5.85 17.58
C LEU A 509 -25.25 4.82 16.66
N PRO A 510 -26.14 5.20 15.72
CA PRO A 510 -26.70 4.24 14.75
C PRO A 510 -25.65 3.56 13.86
N GLU A 511 -24.62 4.29 13.43
CA GLU A 511 -23.58 3.71 12.55
C GLU A 511 -22.71 2.70 13.31
N PHE A 512 -22.38 2.96 14.58
CA PHE A 512 -21.68 2.00 15.43
C PHE A 512 -22.55 0.77 15.72
N GLU A 513 -23.84 0.93 16.02
CA GLU A 513 -24.78 -0.19 16.18
C GLU A 513 -24.86 -1.07 14.92
N GLU A 514 -24.98 -0.45 13.74
CA GLU A 514 -25.04 -1.16 12.47
C GLU A 514 -23.75 -1.95 12.22
N LYS A 515 -22.59 -1.28 12.33
CA LYS A 515 -21.27 -1.88 12.05
C LYS A 515 -20.89 -2.96 13.07
N LEU A 516 -21.22 -2.78 14.35
CA LEU A 516 -20.97 -3.78 15.39
C LEU A 516 -21.81 -5.04 15.20
N ASN A 517 -23.10 -4.89 14.89
CA ASN A 517 -23.96 -6.04 14.58
C ASN A 517 -23.62 -6.68 13.22
N GLU A 518 -23.10 -5.92 12.25
CA GLU A 518 -22.58 -6.44 10.99
C GLU A 518 -21.32 -7.29 11.19
N ALA A 519 -20.34 -6.76 11.93
CA ALA A 519 -19.12 -7.48 12.28
C ALA A 519 -19.46 -8.78 13.05
N TYR A 520 -20.32 -8.70 14.07
CA TYR A 520 -20.80 -9.89 14.78
C TYR A 520 -21.36 -10.96 13.83
N ARG A 521 -22.28 -10.58 12.92
CA ARG A 521 -22.87 -11.54 11.96
C ARG A 521 -21.80 -12.18 11.07
N ASN A 522 -20.80 -11.41 10.63
CA ASN A 522 -19.71 -11.90 9.80
C ASN A 522 -18.82 -12.91 10.56
N TYR A 523 -18.48 -12.62 11.83
CA TYR A 523 -17.74 -13.54 12.70
C TYR A 523 -18.55 -14.81 13.06
N PHE A 524 -19.81 -14.67 13.46
CA PHE A 524 -20.69 -15.79 13.81
C PHE A 524 -20.90 -16.74 12.61
N ASN A 525 -21.21 -16.20 11.42
CA ASN A 525 -21.35 -17.01 10.19
C ASN A 525 -20.03 -17.69 9.77
N THR A 526 -18.88 -17.14 10.15
CA THR A 526 -17.56 -17.65 9.77
C THR A 526 -17.04 -18.71 10.75
N PHE A 527 -17.28 -18.54 12.05
CA PHE A 527 -16.69 -19.38 13.11
C PHE A 527 -17.72 -20.08 14.02
N GLY A 528 -18.83 -19.42 14.37
CA GLY A 528 -19.86 -19.95 15.27
C GLY A 528 -20.71 -21.09 14.71
N GLY A 529 -20.56 -21.42 13.43
CA GLY A 529 -21.33 -22.45 12.71
C GLY A 529 -21.02 -23.92 13.04
N ASN A 530 -20.41 -24.22 14.19
CA ASN A 530 -20.09 -25.59 14.65
C ASN A 530 -20.78 -25.90 15.99
N ASN A 531 -22.06 -26.27 15.93
CA ASN A 531 -22.83 -26.94 16.99
C ASN A 531 -23.76 -27.98 16.35
#